data_AF-A0A060C5W5-F1
#
_entry.id   AF-A0A060C5W5-F1
#
_cell.length_a   1.000
_cell.length_b   1.000
_cell.length_c   1.000
_cell.angle_alpha   90.00
_cell.angle_beta   90.00
_cell.angle_gamma   90.00
#
_symmetry.space_group_name_H-M   'P 1'
#
loop_
_entity.id
_entity.type
_entity.pdbx_description
1 polymer ?
#
loop_
_entity_poly.entity_id
_entity_poly.type
_entity_poly.pdbx_seq_one_letter_code
_entity_poly.pdbx_strand_id
1 'polypeptide(L)'
;MHQDPLISQVKLIAEPWDLGDGGYQVGGFPPLWTEWNGKYRDTVRDFWRGQPNTLDEFASRLTGSSDLYEHSGRRPFASINFVT
;
A
#
# COMPACT_ATOMS: atom_id res chain seq x y z
N MET A 1 0.66 -18.23 -9.85
CA MET A 1 1.42 -17.13 -10.50
C MET A 1 2.88 -17.08 -10.09
N HIS A 2 3.23 -17.14 -8.79
CA HIS A 2 4.64 -17.12 -8.34
C HIS A 2 5.55 -18.21 -8.91
N GLN A 3 4.98 -19.32 -9.36
CA GLN A 3 5.72 -20.44 -9.95
C GLN A 3 5.90 -20.30 -11.47
N ASP A 4 5.27 -19.31 -12.09
CA ASP A 4 5.43 -19.08 -13.51
C ASP A 4 6.78 -18.36 -13.77
N PRO A 5 7.69 -18.95 -14.55
CA PRO A 5 9.04 -18.43 -14.73
C PRO A 5 9.10 -17.11 -15.52
N LEU A 6 8.04 -16.74 -16.25
CA LEU A 6 7.96 -15.49 -16.99
C LEU A 6 7.30 -14.39 -16.16
N ILE A 7 6.17 -14.70 -15.53
CA ILE A 7 5.40 -13.72 -14.75
C ILE A 7 6.10 -13.36 -13.43
N SER A 8 6.89 -14.27 -12.84
CA SER A 8 7.66 -13.97 -11.63
C SER A 8 8.77 -12.91 -11.82
N GLN A 9 9.11 -12.57 -13.06
CA GLN A 9 10.16 -11.60 -13.38
C GLN A 9 9.63 -10.20 -13.68
N VAL A 10 8.31 -10.04 -13.83
CA VAL A 10 7.70 -8.74 -14.16
C VAL A 10 7.19 -8.02 -12.91
N LYS A 11 6.97 -6.71 -13.02
CA LYS A 11 6.37 -5.92 -11.94
C LYS A 11 4.88 -6.24 -11.85
N LEU A 12 4.44 -6.67 -10.68
CA LEU A 12 3.04 -6.91 -10.38
C LEU A 12 2.52 -5.79 -9.48
N ILE A 13 1.51 -5.07 -9.97
CA ILE A 13 0.86 -3.97 -9.27
C ILE A 13 -0.61 -4.32 -9.11
N ALA A 14 -1.14 -4.20 -7.88
CA ALA A 14 -2.55 -4.42 -7.58
C ALA A 14 -3.24 -3.13 -7.11
N GLU A 15 -4.53 -3.03 -7.46
CA GLU A 15 -5.51 -2.23 -6.72
C GLU A 15 -6.08 -3.14 -5.62
N PRO A 16 -5.66 -2.99 -4.36
CA PRO A 16 -5.91 -3.99 -3.33
C PRO A 16 -7.30 -3.86 -2.68
N TRP A 17 -8.33 -3.54 -3.47
CA TRP A 17 -9.70 -3.45 -3.00
C TRP A 17 -10.72 -3.84 -4.07
N ASP A 18 -11.86 -4.36 -3.62
CA ASP A 18 -13.09 -4.49 -4.42
C ASP A 18 -14.32 -4.00 -3.62
N LEU A 19 -15.51 -4.05 -4.22
CA LEU A 19 -16.78 -3.62 -3.60
C LEU A 19 -17.44 -4.72 -2.76
N GLY A 20 -16.86 -5.92 -2.71
CA GLY A 20 -17.39 -7.05 -1.96
C GLY A 20 -17.18 -6.91 -0.46
N ASP A 21 -17.89 -7.74 0.31
CA ASP A 21 -17.63 -7.85 1.74
C ASP A 21 -16.23 -8.42 1.97
N GLY A 22 -15.45 -7.77 2.85
CA GLY A 22 -14.03 -8.07 3.02
C GLY A 22 -13.12 -7.65 1.84
N GLY A 23 -13.62 -6.84 0.91
CA GLY A 23 -12.90 -6.44 -0.30
C GLY A 23 -11.62 -5.65 -0.06
N TYR A 24 -11.47 -4.98 1.08
CA TYR A 24 -10.30 -4.15 1.38
C TYR A 24 -9.11 -4.99 1.85
N GLN A 25 -8.16 -5.23 0.95
CA GLN A 25 -7.01 -6.14 1.11
C GLN A 25 -5.65 -5.43 1.04
N VAL A 26 -5.60 -4.13 1.37
CA VAL A 26 -4.34 -3.39 1.49
C VAL A 26 -3.45 -4.10 2.51
N GLY A 27 -2.22 -4.42 2.12
CA GLY A 27 -1.29 -5.19 2.95
C GLY A 27 -1.48 -6.72 2.84
N GLY A 28 -2.55 -7.20 2.20
CA GLY A 28 -2.92 -8.61 2.12
C GLY A 28 -2.35 -9.37 0.92
N PHE A 29 -1.78 -8.71 -0.10
CA PHE A 29 -1.26 -9.43 -1.26
C PHE A 29 0.03 -10.20 -0.93
N PRO A 30 0.29 -11.33 -1.62
CA PRO A 30 1.51 -12.10 -1.44
C PRO A 30 2.79 -11.28 -1.71
N PRO A 31 3.97 -11.76 -1.28
CA PRO A 31 5.27 -11.23 -1.70
C PRO A 31 5.37 -11.08 -3.22
N LEU A 32 6.29 -10.27 -3.77
CA LEU A 32 6.36 -9.83 -5.18
C LEU A 32 5.32 -8.80 -5.62
N TRP A 33 4.13 -8.74 -5.00
CA TRP A 33 3.14 -7.73 -5.35
C TRP A 33 3.46 -6.39 -4.71
N THR A 34 3.32 -5.35 -5.52
CA THR A 34 3.25 -3.96 -5.09
C THR A 34 1.80 -3.49 -5.17
N GLU A 35 1.39 -2.58 -4.30
CA GLU A 35 0.00 -2.20 -4.13
C GLU A 35 -0.17 -0.70 -4.18
N TRP A 36 -1.23 -0.24 -4.85
CA TRP A 36 -1.66 1.15 -4.74
C TRP A 36 -2.05 1.48 -3.30
N ASN A 37 -1.34 2.42 -2.69
CA ASN A 37 -1.56 2.78 -1.30
C ASN A 37 -2.60 3.91 -1.18
N GLY A 38 -3.88 3.54 -1.18
CA GLY A 38 -4.99 4.48 -0.92
C GLY A 38 -4.86 5.17 0.44
N LYS A 39 -4.36 4.45 1.46
CA LYS A 39 -4.13 5.00 2.81
C LYS A 39 -3.10 6.13 2.79
N TYR A 40 -2.04 6.00 1.99
CA TYR A 40 -1.07 7.08 1.74
C TYR A 40 -1.73 8.29 1.11
N ARG A 41 -2.45 8.08 0.00
CA ARG A 41 -3.12 9.14 -0.76
C ARG A 41 -4.01 9.98 0.16
N ASP A 42 -4.85 9.31 0.94
CA ASP A 42 -5.86 9.99 1.76
C ASP A 42 -5.20 10.70 2.95
N THR A 43 -4.26 10.04 3.64
CA THR A 43 -3.53 10.66 4.77
C THR A 43 -2.73 11.88 4.34
N VAL A 44 -2.02 11.82 3.21
CA VAL A 44 -1.22 12.94 2.71
C VAL A 44 -2.14 14.11 2.32
N ARG A 45 -3.26 13.82 1.66
CA ARG A 45 -4.26 14.86 1.33
C ARG A 45 -4.86 15.48 2.58
N ASP A 46 -5.12 14.70 3.62
CA ASP A 46 -5.72 15.20 4.87
C ASP A 46 -4.74 16.04 5.68
N PHE A 47 -3.48 15.61 5.75
CA PHE A 47 -2.40 16.39 6.35
C PHE A 47 -2.28 17.77 5.69
N TRP A 48 -2.22 17.83 4.36
CA TRP A 48 -2.11 19.10 3.63
C TRP A 48 -3.39 19.95 3.66
N ARG A 49 -4.56 19.33 3.77
CA ARG A 49 -5.84 20.03 3.96
C ARG A 49 -6.03 20.57 5.38
N GLY A 50 -5.10 20.30 6.30
CA GLY A 50 -5.13 20.81 7.66
C GLY A 50 -6.05 20.05 8.61
N GLN A 51 -6.33 18.77 8.32
CA GLN A 51 -7.09 17.93 9.25
C GLN A 51 -6.31 17.73 10.56
N PRO A 52 -6.97 17.85 11.73
CA PRO A 52 -6.34 17.65 13.02
C PRO A 52 -5.92 16.18 13.20
N ASN A 53 -4.92 15.94 14.07
CA ASN A 53 -4.48 14.59 14.47
C ASN A 53 -4.04 13.69 13.30
N THR A 54 -3.31 14.25 12.32
CA THR A 54 -2.83 13.51 11.14
C THR A 54 -1.33 13.21 11.16
N LEU A 55 -0.57 13.80 12.09
CA LEU A 55 0.90 13.77 12.06
C LEU A 55 1.49 12.36 12.27
N ASP A 56 0.90 11.58 13.16
CA ASP A 56 1.28 10.20 13.45
C ASP A 56 1.03 9.28 12.24
N GLU A 57 -0.15 9.37 11.66
CA GLU A 57 -0.51 8.57 10.48
C GLU A 57 0.33 9.01 9.27
N PHE A 58 0.54 10.32 9.12
CA PHE A 58 1.42 10.88 8.10
C PHE A 58 2.86 10.39 8.24
N ALA A 59 3.41 10.34 9.46
CA ALA A 59 4.74 9.82 9.69
C ALA A 59 4.87 8.37 9.23
N SER A 60 3.89 7.52 9.56
CA SER A 60 3.82 6.13 9.10
C SER A 60 3.75 6.03 7.57
N ARG A 61 3.02 6.93 6.91
CA ARG A 61 2.95 6.98 5.44
C ARG A 61 4.25 7.45 4.80
N LEU A 62 4.90 8.44 5.38
CA LEU A 62 6.15 9.00 4.87
C LEU A 62 7.31 8.01 4.97
N THR A 63 7.31 7.14 5.98
CA THR A 63 8.35 6.13 6.21
C THR A 63 8.09 4.78 5.52
N GLY A 64 7.17 4.75 4.54
CA GLY A 64 6.95 3.57 3.70
C GLY A 64 5.87 2.61 4.19
N SER A 65 4.97 3.06 5.07
CA SER A 65 3.81 2.29 5.54
C SER A 65 4.18 0.92 6.11
N SER A 66 5.16 0.88 7.01
CA SER A 66 5.59 -0.37 7.64
C SER A 66 4.43 -1.08 8.35
N ASP A 67 3.47 -0.33 8.91
CA ASP A 67 2.23 -0.86 9.48
C ASP A 67 1.43 -1.75 8.52
N LEU A 68 1.53 -1.51 7.20
CA LEU A 68 0.82 -2.26 6.17
C LEU A 68 1.64 -3.42 5.58
N TYR A 69 2.97 -3.30 5.51
CA TYR A 69 3.79 -4.19 4.69
C TYR A 69 4.85 -4.99 5.46
N GLU A 70 5.31 -4.49 6.61
CA GLU A 70 6.43 -5.09 7.33
C GLU A 70 6.10 -6.48 7.88
N HIS A 71 4.86 -6.67 8.36
CA HIS A 71 4.42 -7.93 8.96
C HIS A 71 4.47 -9.13 7.98
N SER A 72 4.40 -8.86 6.67
CA SER A 72 4.52 -9.89 5.61
C SER A 72 5.95 -9.99 5.06
N GLY A 73 6.92 -9.34 5.70
CA GLY A 73 8.31 -9.26 5.24
C GLY A 73 8.50 -8.39 3.99
N ARG A 74 7.47 -7.65 3.57
CA ARG A 74 7.52 -6.81 2.38
C ARG A 74 8.23 -5.49 2.69
N ARG A 75 9.08 -5.09 1.75
CA ARG A 75 9.91 -3.88 1.84
C ARG A 75 9.09 -2.64 1.46
N PRO A 76 9.58 -1.40 1.74
CA PRO A 76 8.85 -0.18 1.41
C PRO A 76 8.43 -0.03 -0.06
N PHE A 77 9.14 -0.65 -1.02
CA PHE A 77 8.75 -0.64 -2.43
C PHE A 77 7.43 -1.39 -2.73
N ALA A 78 6.92 -2.19 -1.79
CA ALA A 78 5.60 -2.80 -1.88
C ALA A 78 4.48 -1.75 -1.87
N SER A 79 4.78 -0.55 -1.39
CA SER A 79 3.87 0.58 -1.39
C SER A 79 4.05 1.45 -2.63
N ILE A 80 3.02 1.54 -3.46
CA ILE A 80 2.95 2.56 -4.52
C ILE A 80 2.22 3.77 -3.95
N ASN A 81 3.00 4.78 -3.58
CA ASN A 81 2.53 6.04 -3.04
C ASN A 81 2.12 6.99 -4.16
N PHE A 82 0.91 7.53 -4.09
CA PHE A 82 0.35 8.47 -5.06
C PHE A 82 -0.57 9.48 -4.37
N VAL A 83 -0.76 10.66 -4.98
CA VAL A 83 -1.56 11.76 -4.41
C VAL A 83 -2.71 12.18 -5.32
N THR A 84 -2.71 11.82 -6.61
CA THR A 84 -3.71 12.20 -7.61
C THR A 84 -4.66 11.05 -7.91
#